data_AF-A0A8J9UY59-F1
#
_entry.id   AF-A0A8J9UY59-F1
#
_cell.length_a   1.000
_cell.length_b   1.000
_cell.length_c   1.000
_cell.angle_alpha   90.00
_cell.angle_beta   90.00
_cell.angle_gamma   90.00
#
_symmetry.space_group_name_H-M   'P 1'
#
loop_
_entity.id
_entity.type
_entity.pdbx_description
1 polymer ?
#
loop_
_entity_poly.entity_id
_entity_poly.type
_entity_poly.pdbx_seq_one_letter_code
_entity_poly.pdbx_strand_id
1 'polypeptide(L)'
;MLIRCSWSGDIVDCDKIFSVQRTVRGYCCAFNHILRYDSTGSRPGRTIYTVKRQHEPGQLYGLNVVLDSMVDDYTYRLFNMIGFEVLIFDPTHFADPTGGRVIQRIAQPDHAVFFEIKSIKQIATTEVRKYPPKTRQCLFHNDIEKEFNELYSYSTCIVKCRARTVESLCKCTPFFFPTSSSRRPICTLDDLKCLNKYKEKLFYLYPKDAVNTEGLESELQDALYCGECFPDCELTQHFTKHFKIPLSYVSNKNKEFTSNFLDGLNMTGKCMLSIYQATTDGVLNRLDTVFYWFEIVSKYFTETL
;
A
#
# COMPACT_ATOMS: atom_id res chain seq x y z
N MET A 1 18.30 -10.40 7.18
CA MET A 1 16.85 -10.34 7.46
C MET A 1 16.07 -11.42 6.69
N LEU A 2 16.02 -11.38 5.35
CA LEU A 2 15.36 -12.41 4.55
C LEU A 2 16.27 -13.65 4.44
N ILE A 3 15.80 -14.84 4.80
CA ILE A 3 16.60 -16.07 4.74
C ILE A 3 16.21 -16.93 3.54
N ARG A 4 14.91 -17.16 3.36
CA ARG A 4 14.41 -18.02 2.29
C ARG A 4 13.05 -17.53 1.84
N CYS A 5 12.85 -17.50 0.53
CA CYS A 5 11.64 -17.02 -0.09
C CYS A 5 11.08 -18.06 -1.06
N SER A 6 9.76 -18.13 -1.12
CA SER A 6 9.04 -18.92 -2.10
C SER A 6 7.87 -18.10 -2.62
N TRP A 7 7.63 -18.24 -3.92
CA TRP A 7 6.52 -17.59 -4.61
C TRP A 7 5.94 -18.56 -5.64
N SER A 8 4.61 -18.68 -5.69
CA SER A 8 3.93 -19.54 -6.67
C SER A 8 4.35 -21.02 -6.60
N GLY A 9 4.73 -21.50 -5.41
CA GLY A 9 5.19 -22.88 -5.18
C GLY A 9 6.69 -23.09 -5.38
N ASP A 10 7.40 -22.15 -6.01
CA ASP A 10 8.83 -22.28 -6.29
C ASP A 10 9.67 -21.58 -5.23
N ILE A 11 10.80 -22.20 -4.85
CA ILE A 11 11.83 -21.55 -4.03
C ILE A 11 12.58 -20.57 -4.94
N VAL A 12 12.61 -19.31 -4.52
CA VAL A 12 13.22 -18.22 -5.29
C VAL A 12 14.20 -17.45 -4.43
N ASP A 13 15.18 -16.85 -5.10
CA ASP A 13 16.09 -15.91 -4.48
C ASP A 13 15.31 -14.68 -3.99
N CYS A 14 15.43 -14.38 -2.69
CA CYS A 14 14.75 -13.25 -2.05
C CYS A 14 15.11 -11.92 -2.70
N ASP A 15 16.37 -11.76 -3.14
CA ASP A 15 16.88 -10.52 -3.73
C ASP A 15 16.27 -10.22 -5.11
N LYS A 16 15.71 -11.24 -5.78
CA LYS A 16 15.05 -11.08 -7.09
C LYS A 16 13.60 -10.62 -6.97
N ILE A 17 12.94 -10.94 -5.85
CA ILE A 17 11.50 -10.66 -5.67
C ILE A 17 11.22 -9.48 -4.73
N PHE A 18 12.15 -9.17 -3.82
CA PHE A 18 12.09 -8.01 -2.95
C PHE A 18 12.94 -6.86 -3.49
N SER A 19 12.51 -5.64 -3.18
CA SER A 19 13.31 -4.42 -3.41
C SER A 19 13.35 -3.59 -2.15
N VAL A 20 14.47 -2.93 -1.88
CA VAL A 20 14.59 -2.03 -0.74
C VAL A 20 13.85 -0.73 -1.05
N GLN A 21 12.97 -0.30 -0.14
CA GLN A 21 12.19 0.91 -0.24
C GLN A 21 12.34 1.76 1.01
N ARG A 22 12.30 3.09 0.83
CA ARG A 22 12.29 4.05 1.92
C ARG A 22 10.85 4.28 2.37
N THR A 23 10.59 4.18 3.66
CA THR A 23 9.28 4.37 4.26
C THR A 23 9.38 5.22 5.52
N VAL A 24 8.23 5.62 6.09
CA VAL A 24 8.16 6.29 7.40
C VAL A 24 8.76 5.46 8.54
N ARG A 25 8.97 4.14 8.32
CA ARG A 25 9.62 3.21 9.25
C ARG A 25 11.11 3.00 8.97
N GLY A 26 11.68 3.71 8.00
CA GLY A 26 13.06 3.50 7.54
C GLY A 26 13.12 2.63 6.29
N TYR A 27 14.19 1.84 6.16
CA TYR A 27 14.37 0.93 5.02
C TYR A 27 13.54 -0.34 5.21
N CYS A 28 12.70 -0.67 4.24
CA CYS A 28 11.85 -1.85 4.23
C CYS A 28 12.05 -2.66 2.94
N CYS A 29 11.77 -3.96 2.99
CA CYS A 29 11.75 -4.82 1.80
C CYS A 29 10.32 -4.89 1.24
N ALA A 30 10.13 -4.42 0.01
CA ALA A 30 8.85 -4.43 -0.68
C ALA A 30 8.83 -5.54 -1.75
N PHE A 31 7.84 -6.43 -1.63
CA PHE A 31 7.49 -7.41 -2.67
C PHE A 31 6.42 -6.81 -3.59
N ASN A 32 6.57 -7.05 -4.90
CA ASN A 32 5.54 -6.73 -5.89
C ASN A 32 5.08 -5.26 -5.93
N HIS A 33 5.94 -4.33 -5.53
CA HIS A 33 5.67 -2.89 -5.54
C HIS A 33 6.12 -2.27 -6.87
N ILE A 34 5.27 -1.44 -7.48
CA ILE A 34 5.52 -0.84 -8.81
C ILE A 34 6.29 0.47 -8.68
N LEU A 35 5.98 1.26 -7.65
CA LEU A 35 6.49 2.61 -7.49
C LEU A 35 7.96 2.59 -7.06
N ARG A 36 8.86 2.76 -8.01
CA ARG A 36 10.30 2.92 -7.77
C ARG A 36 10.66 4.40 -7.78
N TYR A 37 10.83 4.95 -6.58
CA TYR A 37 11.18 6.36 -6.39
C TYR A 37 12.69 6.61 -6.25
N ASP A 38 13.50 5.56 -6.37
CA ASP A 38 14.97 5.57 -6.29
C ASP A 38 15.64 6.00 -7.60
N SER A 39 14.97 5.82 -8.75
CA SER A 39 15.55 6.10 -10.06
C SER A 39 15.21 7.50 -10.58
N THR A 40 16.19 8.40 -10.55
CA THR A 40 16.34 9.61 -11.37
C THR A 40 15.38 9.71 -12.56
N GLY A 41 14.21 10.34 -12.38
CA GLY A 41 13.28 10.73 -13.46
C GLY A 41 12.89 9.66 -14.49
N SER A 42 13.22 8.40 -14.24
CA SER A 42 13.11 7.33 -15.22
C SER A 42 11.77 6.66 -14.99
N ARG A 43 11.01 6.45 -16.08
CA ARG A 43 9.75 5.71 -16.04
C ARG A 43 9.94 4.44 -15.19
N PRO A 44 9.01 4.10 -14.30
CA PRO A 44 9.09 2.85 -13.57
C PRO A 44 9.24 1.73 -14.61
N GLY A 45 10.34 0.97 -14.54
CA GLY A 45 10.57 -0.16 -15.45
C GLY A 45 9.54 -1.28 -15.30
N ARG A 46 8.63 -1.16 -14.32
CA ARG A 46 7.51 -2.05 -14.05
C ARG A 46 6.21 -1.31 -14.33
N THR A 47 5.31 -1.95 -15.06
CA THR A 47 3.94 -1.48 -15.28
C THR A 47 2.97 -2.28 -14.41
N ILE A 48 1.72 -1.82 -14.27
CA ILE A 48 0.65 -2.57 -13.59
C ILE A 48 0.51 -4.00 -14.14
N TYR A 49 0.81 -4.20 -15.42
CA TYR A 49 0.77 -5.51 -16.07
C TYR A 49 1.89 -6.47 -15.63
N THR A 50 2.99 -5.96 -15.08
CA THR A 50 4.13 -6.77 -14.61
C THR A 50 3.98 -7.25 -13.16
N VAL A 51 2.88 -6.88 -12.49
CA VAL A 51 2.56 -7.29 -11.12
C VAL A 51 2.36 -8.80 -11.07
N LYS A 52 3.06 -9.45 -10.15
CA LYS A 52 2.93 -10.88 -9.87
C LYS A 52 1.55 -11.17 -9.31
N ARG A 53 0.89 -12.23 -9.81
CA ARG A 53 -0.43 -12.69 -9.36
C ARG A 53 -0.34 -14.15 -8.96
N GLN A 54 -1.04 -14.50 -7.90
CA GLN A 54 -1.22 -15.89 -7.52
C GLN A 54 -2.30 -16.49 -8.44
N HIS A 55 -1.95 -17.52 -9.20
CA HIS A 55 -2.88 -18.21 -10.10
C HIS A 55 -3.57 -19.40 -9.42
N GLU A 56 -2.78 -20.19 -8.69
CA GLU A 56 -3.28 -21.33 -7.92
C GLU A 56 -3.59 -20.91 -6.49
N PRO A 57 -4.80 -21.18 -5.96
CA PRO A 57 -5.16 -20.81 -4.60
C PRO A 57 -4.39 -21.65 -3.57
N GLY A 58 -4.28 -21.12 -2.36
CA GLY A 58 -3.74 -21.83 -1.21
C GLY A 58 -2.34 -21.37 -0.79
N GLN A 59 -1.95 -21.83 0.40
CA GLN A 59 -0.78 -21.35 1.11
C GLN A 59 0.55 -21.63 0.39
N LEU A 60 0.68 -22.81 -0.21
CA LEU A 60 1.91 -23.25 -0.88
C LEU A 60 2.24 -22.38 -2.10
N TYR A 61 1.22 -21.91 -2.81
CA TYR A 61 1.36 -21.10 -4.02
C TYR A 61 1.37 -19.58 -3.74
N GLY A 62 1.24 -19.18 -2.47
CA GLY A 62 1.37 -17.78 -2.05
C GLY A 62 2.82 -17.33 -1.96
N LEU A 63 3.02 -16.21 -1.26
CA LEU A 63 4.33 -15.71 -0.83
C LEU A 63 4.67 -16.32 0.53
N ASN A 64 5.72 -17.14 0.59
CA ASN A 64 6.24 -17.70 1.83
C ASN A 64 7.65 -17.16 2.08
N VAL A 65 7.92 -16.68 3.29
CA VAL A 65 9.18 -16.04 3.65
C VAL A 65 9.61 -16.48 5.03
N VAL A 66 10.87 -16.88 5.17
CA VAL A 66 11.52 -17.07 6.47
C VAL A 66 12.36 -15.84 6.77
N LEU A 67 12.11 -15.24 7.93
CA LEU A 67 12.73 -14.01 8.40
C LEU A 67 13.56 -14.28 9.65
N ASP A 68 14.73 -13.65 9.73
CA ASP A 68 15.54 -13.60 10.93
C ASP A 68 15.32 -12.28 11.67
N SER A 69 14.71 -12.36 12.86
CA SER A 69 14.37 -11.18 13.65
C SER A 69 15.60 -10.51 14.27
N MET A 70 16.76 -11.17 14.32
CA MET A 70 18.04 -10.62 14.82
C MET A 70 17.84 -9.85 16.14
N VAL A 71 17.10 -10.46 17.09
CA VAL A 71 16.68 -9.79 18.35
C VAL A 71 17.88 -9.26 19.14
N ASP A 72 19.03 -9.94 19.05
CA ASP A 72 20.26 -9.56 19.75
C ASP A 72 20.85 -8.23 19.24
N ASP A 73 20.56 -7.84 17.99
CA ASP A 73 21.00 -6.56 17.40
C ASP A 73 20.12 -5.37 17.81
N TYR A 74 19.08 -5.58 18.63
CA TYR A 74 18.14 -4.53 19.02
C TYR A 74 18.79 -3.61 20.07
N THR A 75 19.46 -2.56 19.62
CA THR A 75 20.06 -1.53 20.49
C THR A 75 19.01 -0.62 21.13
N TYR A 76 18.01 -0.18 20.35
CA TYR A 76 16.90 0.63 20.83
C TYR A 76 15.63 0.32 20.04
N ARG A 77 14.51 0.07 20.74
CA ARG A 77 13.23 -0.25 20.13
C ARG A 77 12.45 1.03 19.86
N LEU A 78 12.41 1.45 18.59
CA LEU A 78 11.57 2.58 18.14
C LEU A 78 10.07 2.29 18.32
N PHE A 79 9.69 1.01 18.30
CA PHE A 79 8.32 0.54 18.47
C PHE A 79 8.27 -0.55 19.53
N ASN A 80 7.19 -0.57 20.32
CA ASN A 80 6.99 -1.58 21.34
C ASN A 80 6.52 -2.92 20.73
N MET A 81 7.33 -3.50 19.84
CA MET A 81 7.09 -4.78 19.20
C MET A 81 8.41 -5.55 19.05
N ILE A 82 8.33 -6.87 18.97
CA ILE A 82 9.45 -7.76 18.67
C ILE A 82 9.10 -8.53 17.39
N GLY A 83 10.01 -8.53 16.42
CA GLY A 83 9.80 -9.12 15.11
C GLY A 83 9.54 -8.07 14.03
N PHE A 84 8.63 -8.37 13.09
CA PHE A 84 8.44 -7.57 11.88
C PHE A 84 7.06 -6.95 11.79
N GLU A 85 7.00 -5.68 11.37
CA GLU A 85 5.78 -5.05 10.89
C GLU A 85 5.60 -5.37 9.40
N VAL A 86 4.47 -5.98 9.06
CA VAL A 86 4.11 -6.36 7.69
C VAL A 86 3.02 -5.40 7.22
N LEU A 87 3.30 -4.70 6.12
CA LEU A 87 2.38 -3.76 5.48
C LEU A 87 1.82 -4.41 4.20
N ILE A 88 0.50 -4.57 4.14
CA ILE A 88 -0.21 -5.12 2.97
C ILE A 88 -1.05 -4.01 2.34
N PHE A 89 -0.78 -3.71 1.07
CA PHE A 89 -1.37 -2.60 0.32
C PHE A 89 -1.34 -2.88 -1.19
N ASP A 90 -2.06 -2.08 -1.98
CA ASP A 90 -2.09 -2.22 -3.44
C ASP A 90 -0.73 -1.84 -4.07
N PRO A 91 -0.25 -2.55 -5.11
CA PRO A 91 1.03 -2.26 -5.78
C PRO A 91 1.23 -0.82 -6.28
N THR A 92 0.17 -0.08 -6.57
CA THR A 92 0.21 1.34 -7.02
C THR A 92 0.11 2.34 -5.87
N HIS A 93 0.04 1.86 -4.63
CA HIS A 93 -0.08 2.71 -3.45
C HIS A 93 1.27 2.93 -2.75
N PHE A 94 1.31 3.97 -1.94
CA PHE A 94 2.42 4.23 -1.02
C PHE A 94 2.15 3.57 0.33
N ALA A 95 3.18 2.96 0.93
CA ALA A 95 3.12 2.24 2.20
C ALA A 95 3.05 3.19 3.41
N ASP A 96 2.07 4.09 3.43
CA ASP A 96 1.83 5.02 4.53
C ASP A 96 0.54 4.64 5.29
N PRO A 97 0.65 4.17 6.54
CA PRO A 97 -0.51 3.79 7.35
C PRO A 97 -1.44 4.97 7.65
N THR A 98 -0.95 6.22 7.58
CA THR A 98 -1.75 7.42 7.83
C THR A 98 -2.58 7.87 6.62
N GLY A 99 -2.30 7.33 5.42
CA GLY A 99 -3.06 7.65 4.20
C GLY A 99 -4.36 6.85 4.04
N GLY A 100 -4.61 5.90 4.96
CA GLY A 100 -5.67 4.91 4.85
C GLY A 100 -5.36 3.86 3.78
N ARG A 101 -5.85 2.63 3.97
CA ARG A 101 -5.76 1.50 3.01
C ARG A 101 -4.44 0.70 3.02
N VAL A 102 -3.60 0.90 4.02
CA VAL A 102 -2.49 -0.01 4.35
C VAL A 102 -2.88 -0.85 5.55
N ILE A 103 -2.83 -2.18 5.42
CA ILE A 103 -3.08 -3.11 6.51
C ILE A 103 -1.76 -3.36 7.24
N GLN A 104 -1.74 -3.07 8.54
CA GLN A 104 -0.59 -3.34 9.41
C GLN A 104 -0.79 -4.66 10.17
N ARG A 105 0.20 -5.54 10.10
CA ARG A 105 0.26 -6.79 10.87
C ARG A 105 1.63 -6.96 11.49
N ILE A 106 1.72 -7.85 12.49
CA ILE A 106 2.96 -8.13 13.20
C ILE A 106 3.29 -9.60 13.03
N ALA A 107 4.56 -9.89 12.74
CA ALA A 107 5.10 -11.23 12.66
C ALA A 107 6.14 -11.40 13.78
N GLN A 108 5.78 -12.21 14.79
CA GLN A 108 6.60 -12.41 16.00
C GLN A 108 7.64 -13.51 15.78
N PRO A 109 8.82 -13.44 16.45
CA PRO A 109 9.76 -14.56 16.44
C PRO A 109 9.13 -15.83 17.03
N ASP A 110 9.68 -16.98 16.64
CA ASP A 110 9.26 -18.33 17.03
C ASP A 110 7.82 -18.70 16.62
N HIS A 111 7.22 -17.91 15.72
CA HIS A 111 5.87 -18.14 15.21
C HIS A 111 5.85 -18.18 13.68
N ALA A 112 5.01 -19.06 13.15
CA ALA A 112 4.54 -18.99 11.77
C ALA A 112 3.24 -18.20 11.74
N VAL A 113 3.21 -17.14 10.93
CA VAL A 113 2.07 -16.24 10.78
C VAL A 113 1.55 -16.33 9.35
N PHE A 114 0.24 -16.49 9.25
CA PHE A 114 -0.45 -16.73 8.00
C PHE A 114 -1.45 -15.61 7.79
N PHE A 115 -1.37 -14.99 6.61
CA PHE A 115 -2.27 -13.93 6.17
C PHE A 115 -3.03 -14.41 4.93
N GLU A 116 -4.28 -14.81 5.15
CA GLU A 116 -5.23 -15.09 4.08
C GLU A 116 -5.77 -13.75 3.56
N ILE A 117 -5.42 -13.41 2.32
CA ILE A 117 -5.87 -12.20 1.62
C ILE A 117 -7.19 -12.48 0.91
N LYS A 118 -8.17 -11.62 1.16
CA LYS A 118 -9.39 -11.47 0.36
C LYS A 118 -9.37 -10.11 -0.31
N SER A 119 -9.66 -10.06 -1.59
CA SER A 119 -9.60 -8.80 -2.35
C SER A 119 -10.96 -8.50 -2.98
N ILE A 120 -11.37 -7.24 -2.88
CA ILE A 120 -12.52 -6.70 -3.59
C ILE A 120 -11.97 -5.73 -4.63
N LYS A 121 -12.27 -5.98 -5.91
CA LYS A 121 -11.91 -5.09 -7.00
C LYS A 121 -13.10 -4.20 -7.31
N GLN A 122 -12.88 -2.90 -7.46
CA GLN A 122 -13.84 -2.00 -8.07
C GLN A 122 -13.33 -1.54 -9.42
N ILE A 123 -14.21 -1.53 -10.42
CA ILE A 123 -13.95 -0.95 -11.74
C ILE A 123 -15.06 0.05 -12.08
N ALA A 124 -14.68 1.15 -12.73
CA ALA A 124 -15.64 2.10 -13.27
C ALA A 124 -15.91 1.78 -14.74
N THR A 125 -17.15 1.98 -15.19
CA THR A 125 -17.50 1.76 -16.59
C THR A 125 -16.90 2.81 -17.52
N THR A 126 -16.88 2.48 -18.81
CA THR A 126 -16.49 3.42 -19.87
C THR A 126 -17.38 4.65 -19.89
N GLU A 127 -18.65 4.53 -19.47
CA GLU A 127 -19.56 5.67 -19.38
C GLU A 127 -19.18 6.64 -18.27
N VAL A 128 -18.80 6.14 -17.09
CA VAL A 128 -18.28 6.98 -16.00
C VAL A 128 -17.06 7.78 -16.45
N ARG A 129 -16.19 7.18 -17.27
CA ARG A 129 -14.98 7.83 -17.78
C ARG A 129 -15.25 9.02 -18.73
N LYS A 130 -16.42 9.09 -19.35
CA LYS A 130 -16.82 10.23 -20.20
C LYS A 130 -17.11 11.49 -19.39
N TYR A 131 -17.39 11.37 -18.10
CA TYR A 131 -17.66 12.52 -17.24
C TYR A 131 -16.36 13.18 -16.74
N PRO A 132 -16.34 14.52 -16.62
CA PRO A 132 -15.19 15.22 -16.08
C PRO A 132 -14.96 14.83 -14.61
N PRO A 133 -13.71 14.83 -14.10
CA PRO A 133 -13.39 14.41 -12.73
C PRO A 133 -14.23 15.08 -11.64
N LYS A 134 -14.59 16.36 -11.81
CA LYS A 134 -15.46 17.10 -10.88
C LYS A 134 -16.87 16.50 -10.76
N THR A 135 -17.39 15.87 -11.81
CA THR A 135 -18.74 15.26 -11.78
C THR A 135 -18.67 13.85 -11.22
N ARG A 136 -17.70 13.03 -11.65
CA ARG A 136 -17.55 11.65 -11.18
C ARG A 136 -16.90 11.50 -9.80
N GLN A 137 -16.31 12.58 -9.26
CA GLN A 137 -15.68 12.63 -7.93
C GLN A 137 -14.61 11.55 -7.69
N CYS A 138 -14.01 11.02 -8.75
CA CYS A 138 -12.92 10.04 -8.69
C CYS A 138 -11.94 10.25 -9.85
N LEU A 139 -10.72 9.75 -9.73
CA LEU A 139 -9.68 9.80 -10.77
C LEU A 139 -9.25 8.40 -11.22
N PHE A 140 -8.98 8.24 -12.51
CA PHE A 140 -8.31 7.09 -13.10
C PHE A 140 -6.79 7.28 -13.02
N HIS A 141 -6.06 6.16 -13.08
CA HIS A 141 -4.60 6.11 -13.06
C HIS A 141 -3.93 7.09 -14.06
N ASN A 142 -4.56 7.30 -15.22
CA ASN A 142 -4.06 8.11 -16.32
C ASN A 142 -4.73 9.49 -16.46
N ASP A 143 -5.54 9.94 -15.50
CA ASP A 143 -6.16 11.27 -15.60
C ASP A 143 -5.14 12.42 -15.45
N ILE A 144 -4.03 12.19 -14.73
CA ILE A 144 -3.02 13.22 -14.42
C ILE A 144 -1.61 12.70 -14.77
N GLU A 145 -1.40 12.39 -16.04
CA GLU A 145 -0.17 11.74 -16.54
C GLU A 145 1.11 12.53 -16.21
N LYS A 146 1.10 13.85 -16.44
CA LYS A 146 2.27 14.73 -16.24
C LYS A 146 2.81 14.73 -14.81
N GLU A 147 1.97 14.39 -13.85
CA GLU A 147 2.30 14.50 -12.43
C GLU A 147 2.55 13.15 -11.75
N PHE A 148 1.99 12.07 -12.29
CA PHE A 148 1.99 10.75 -11.66
C PHE A 148 2.44 9.63 -12.60
N ASN A 149 2.89 9.94 -13.83
CA ASN A 149 3.36 8.96 -14.82
C ASN A 149 2.37 7.79 -15.02
N GLU A 150 1.07 8.10 -15.19
CA GLU A 150 -0.01 7.12 -15.39
C GLU A 150 -0.24 6.14 -14.21
N LEU A 151 0.31 6.44 -13.03
CA LEU A 151 0.15 5.65 -11.81
C LEU A 151 -0.46 6.49 -10.70
N TYR A 152 -1.46 7.32 -11.03
CA TYR A 152 -2.21 8.02 -10.01
C TYR A 152 -2.82 7.01 -9.04
N SER A 153 -2.63 7.25 -7.75
CA SER A 153 -3.46 6.66 -6.71
C SER A 153 -3.76 7.70 -5.64
N TYR A 154 -4.87 7.54 -4.92
CA TYR A 154 -5.23 8.45 -3.83
C TYR A 154 -4.07 8.59 -2.82
N SER A 155 -3.43 7.47 -2.45
CA SER A 155 -2.30 7.47 -1.51
C SER A 155 -1.09 8.25 -2.03
N THR A 156 -0.73 8.12 -3.31
CA THR A 156 0.39 8.87 -3.89
C THR A 156 0.10 10.36 -3.98
N CYS A 157 -1.16 10.75 -4.24
CA CYS A 157 -1.58 12.14 -4.21
C CYS A 157 -1.43 12.76 -2.82
N ILE A 158 -1.90 12.06 -1.77
CA ILE A 158 -1.78 12.51 -0.38
C ILE A 158 -0.31 12.66 0.03
N VAL A 159 0.54 11.68 -0.32
CA VAL A 159 1.98 11.74 -0.03
C VAL A 159 2.65 12.92 -0.75
N LYS A 160 2.27 13.19 -2.00
CA LYS A 160 2.77 14.35 -2.75
C LYS A 160 2.30 15.67 -2.15
N CYS A 161 1.04 15.76 -1.72
CA CYS A 161 0.49 16.91 -1.01
C CYS A 161 1.25 17.19 0.31
N ARG A 162 1.54 16.12 1.09
CA ARG A 162 2.40 16.21 2.29
C ARG A 162 3.79 16.70 1.94
N ALA A 163 4.45 16.11 0.94
CA ALA A 163 5.79 16.51 0.52
C ALA A 163 5.85 17.99 0.10
N ARG A 164 4.89 18.45 -0.72
CA ARG A 164 4.76 19.86 -1.13
C ARG A 164 4.61 20.81 0.06
N THR A 165 3.85 20.39 1.07
CA THR A 165 3.61 21.18 2.28
C THR A 165 4.87 21.28 3.13
N VAL A 166 5.62 20.19 3.30
CA VAL A 166 6.91 20.23 4.01
C VAL A 166 7.92 21.09 3.26
N GLU A 167 7.98 20.97 1.94
CA GLU A 167 8.86 21.78 1.10
C GLU A 167 8.52 23.28 1.15
N SER A 168 7.24 23.64 1.32
CA SER A 168 6.80 25.03 1.43
C SER A 168 7.09 25.62 2.81
N LEU A 169 6.86 24.85 3.88
CA LEU A 169 7.00 25.29 5.28
C LEU A 169 8.45 25.20 5.78
N CYS A 170 9.10 24.05 5.58
CA CYS A 170 10.43 23.74 6.13
C CYS A 170 11.56 23.74 5.09
N LYS A 171 11.26 23.98 3.80
CA LYS A 171 12.26 24.11 2.71
C LYS A 171 13.16 22.88 2.50
N CYS A 172 12.75 21.72 2.99
CA CYS A 172 13.44 20.44 2.85
C CYS A 172 12.44 19.32 2.50
N THR A 173 12.92 18.18 2.05
CA THR A 173 12.10 16.98 1.78
C THR A 173 12.50 15.85 2.71
N PRO A 174 11.59 15.31 3.54
CA PRO A 174 11.88 14.16 4.39
C PRO A 174 12.42 12.96 3.59
N PHE A 175 13.39 12.26 4.18
CA PHE A 175 14.14 11.16 3.55
C PHE A 175 13.25 10.06 2.95
N PHE A 176 12.12 9.77 3.59
CA PHE A 176 11.20 8.70 3.19
C PHE A 176 10.25 9.08 2.06
N PHE A 177 10.15 10.36 1.71
CA PHE A 177 9.35 10.78 0.57
C PHE A 177 10.09 10.56 -0.75
N PRO A 178 9.34 10.35 -1.85
CA PRO A 178 9.93 10.21 -3.16
C PRO A 178 10.67 11.49 -3.58
N THR A 179 11.98 11.37 -3.81
CA THR A 179 12.87 12.52 -4.04
C THR A 179 12.90 12.99 -5.49
N SER A 180 12.43 12.18 -6.44
CA SER A 180 12.54 12.45 -7.89
C SER A 180 11.79 13.71 -8.35
N SER A 181 10.84 14.23 -7.55
CA SER A 181 10.10 15.46 -7.83
C SER A 181 10.55 16.67 -7.00
N SER A 182 11.49 16.48 -6.07
CA SER A 182 11.92 17.52 -5.14
C SER A 182 13.08 18.32 -5.70
N ARG A 183 12.95 19.66 -5.68
CA ARG A 183 14.07 20.59 -5.92
C ARG A 183 14.81 20.96 -4.63
N ARG A 184 14.39 20.41 -3.50
CA ARG A 184 14.86 20.78 -2.16
C ARG A 184 15.81 19.72 -1.61
N PRO A 185 16.76 20.09 -0.73
CA PRO A 185 17.62 19.12 -0.09
C PRO A 185 16.81 18.19 0.81
N ILE A 186 17.37 17.02 1.09
CA ILE A 186 16.82 16.10 2.09
C ILE A 186 16.89 16.77 3.46
N CYS A 187 15.83 16.69 4.26
CA CYS A 187 15.80 17.25 5.61
C CYS A 187 16.90 16.64 6.49
N THR A 188 17.55 17.50 7.26
CA THR A 188 18.62 17.16 8.22
C THR A 188 18.12 17.24 9.66
N LEU A 189 19.00 17.00 10.63
CA LEU A 189 18.66 17.13 12.05
C LEU A 189 18.29 18.57 12.44
N ASP A 190 18.85 19.57 11.78
CA ASP A 190 18.56 20.99 12.04
C ASP A 190 17.11 21.36 11.69
N ASP A 191 16.54 20.65 10.71
CA ASP A 191 15.15 20.87 10.24
C ASP A 191 14.11 20.24 11.18
N LEU A 192 14.53 19.39 12.14
CA LEU A 192 13.62 18.69 13.06
C LEU A 192 12.75 19.65 13.87
N LYS A 193 13.27 20.82 14.23
CA LYS A 193 12.48 21.85 14.93
C LYS A 193 11.28 22.30 14.09
N CYS A 194 11.48 22.47 12.78
CA CYS A 194 10.40 22.84 11.87
C CYS A 194 9.42 21.69 11.67
N LEU A 195 9.92 20.47 11.43
CA LEU A 195 9.08 19.29 11.23
C LEU A 195 8.22 19.00 12.46
N ASN A 196 8.77 19.13 13.66
CA ASN A 196 8.03 18.95 14.91
C ASN A 196 6.97 20.03 15.13
N LYS A 197 7.24 21.28 14.73
CA LYS A 197 6.26 22.39 14.82
C LYS A 197 5.00 22.10 14.00
N TYR A 198 5.15 21.47 12.83
CA TYR A 198 4.04 21.17 11.91
C TYR A 198 3.62 19.69 11.94
N LYS A 199 4.01 18.94 12.98
CA LYS A 199 3.77 17.50 13.07
C LYS A 199 2.29 17.15 12.96
N GLU A 200 1.43 17.85 13.70
CA GLU A 200 -0.01 17.62 13.71
C GLU A 200 -0.62 17.90 12.33
N LYS A 201 -0.23 19.02 11.71
CA LYS A 201 -0.62 19.37 10.34
C LYS A 201 -0.28 18.31 9.33
N LEU A 202 0.87 17.66 9.44
CA LEU A 202 1.28 16.61 8.50
C LEU A 202 0.60 15.26 8.79
N PHE A 203 0.17 15.04 10.04
CA PHE A 203 -0.44 13.80 10.48
C PHE A 203 -1.92 13.71 10.10
N TYR A 204 -2.69 14.78 10.35
CA TYR A 204 -4.13 14.81 10.11
C TYR A 204 -4.49 15.28 8.71
N LEU A 205 -5.54 14.69 8.13
CA LEU A 205 -6.12 15.09 6.84
C LEU A 205 -7.47 15.76 7.06
N TYR A 206 -7.65 16.93 6.48
CA TYR A 206 -8.92 17.65 6.52
C TYR A 206 -9.92 17.03 5.53
N PRO A 207 -11.14 16.66 5.95
CA PRO A 207 -12.15 16.11 5.05
C PRO A 207 -12.57 17.11 3.97
N LYS A 208 -12.57 16.68 2.71
CA LYS A 208 -12.86 17.55 1.55
C LYS A 208 -14.24 18.21 1.62
N ASP A 209 -15.25 17.48 2.10
CA ASP A 209 -16.64 17.93 2.10
C ASP A 209 -17.01 18.72 3.37
N ALA A 210 -16.05 18.97 4.27
CA ALA A 210 -16.28 19.63 5.56
C ALA A 210 -15.82 21.09 5.60
N VAL A 211 -15.43 21.70 4.47
CA VAL A 211 -14.86 23.07 4.46
C VAL A 211 -15.85 24.13 4.96
N ASN A 212 -17.16 23.88 4.82
CA ASN A 212 -18.21 24.78 5.27
C ASN A 212 -18.93 24.28 6.53
N THR A 213 -18.37 23.29 7.22
CA THR A 213 -18.97 22.77 8.45
C THR A 213 -18.57 23.67 9.62
N GLU A 214 -19.54 24.30 10.26
CA GLU A 214 -19.31 25.09 11.48
C GLU A 214 -18.69 24.22 12.57
N GLY A 215 -17.70 24.75 13.29
CA GLY A 215 -17.01 24.06 14.38
C GLY A 215 -15.79 23.23 13.96
N LEU A 216 -15.35 23.32 12.70
CA LEU A 216 -14.09 22.73 12.21
C LEU A 216 -13.01 23.77 11.86
N GLU A 217 -13.14 25.01 12.32
CA GLU A 217 -12.25 26.10 11.95
C GLU A 217 -10.81 25.90 12.47
N SER A 218 -10.64 25.28 13.65
CA SER A 218 -9.31 24.95 14.20
C SER A 218 -8.65 23.85 13.37
N GLU A 219 -9.42 22.82 13.05
CA GLU A 219 -9.00 21.65 12.29
C GLU A 219 -8.57 22.04 10.88
N LEU A 220 -9.20 23.06 10.29
CA LEU A 220 -8.78 23.61 9.00
C LEU A 220 -7.35 24.18 9.06
N GLN A 221 -6.96 24.78 10.19
CA GLN A 221 -5.61 25.29 10.40
C GLN A 221 -4.63 24.18 10.80
N ASP A 222 -5.08 23.22 11.61
CA ASP A 222 -4.24 22.20 12.25
C ASP A 222 -4.09 20.92 11.44
N ALA A 223 -4.90 20.72 10.39
CA ALA A 223 -4.81 19.56 9.49
C ALA A 223 -4.29 19.94 8.09
N LEU A 224 -3.91 18.92 7.32
CA LEU A 224 -3.52 19.04 5.92
C LEU A 224 -4.75 18.99 5.02
N TYR A 225 -4.95 20.03 4.22
CA TYR A 225 -5.99 20.07 3.20
C TYR A 225 -5.43 19.70 1.83
N CYS A 226 -5.89 18.58 1.25
CA CYS A 226 -5.51 18.10 -0.07
C CYS A 226 -6.74 18.04 -1.01
N GLY A 227 -7.35 19.20 -1.30
CA GLY A 227 -8.59 19.27 -2.09
C GLY A 227 -8.47 18.79 -3.55
N GLU A 228 -7.25 18.70 -4.07
CA GLU A 228 -6.92 18.17 -5.40
C GLU A 228 -6.94 16.65 -5.48
N CYS A 229 -6.86 15.94 -4.34
CA CYS A 229 -6.82 14.49 -4.30
C CYS A 229 -8.23 13.90 -4.28
N PHE A 230 -8.59 13.18 -5.35
CA PHE A 230 -9.83 12.44 -5.45
C PHE A 230 -9.58 10.93 -5.24
N PRO A 231 -10.57 10.17 -4.75
CA PRO A 231 -10.46 8.71 -4.66
C PRO A 231 -10.27 8.08 -6.03
N ASP A 232 -9.73 6.86 -6.05
CA ASP A 232 -9.51 6.11 -7.28
C ASP A 232 -10.84 5.59 -7.84
N CYS A 233 -11.10 5.80 -9.13
CA CYS A 233 -12.27 5.21 -9.80
C CYS A 233 -12.15 3.67 -9.87
N GLU A 234 -10.92 3.19 -9.99
CA GLU A 234 -10.57 1.77 -10.04
C GLU A 234 -9.64 1.44 -8.89
N LEU A 235 -10.08 0.56 -7.99
CA LEU A 235 -9.31 0.28 -6.79
C LEU A 235 -9.40 -1.20 -6.40
N THR A 236 -8.37 -1.66 -5.72
CA THR A 236 -8.36 -2.99 -5.09
C THR A 236 -8.29 -2.80 -3.59
N GLN A 237 -9.29 -3.29 -2.88
CA GLN A 237 -9.29 -3.28 -1.42
C GLN A 237 -8.98 -4.68 -0.91
N HIS A 238 -7.89 -4.79 -0.16
CA HIS A 238 -7.51 -6.03 0.50
C HIS A 238 -8.13 -6.10 1.90
N PHE A 239 -8.40 -7.32 2.34
CA PHE A 239 -8.78 -7.70 3.69
C PHE A 239 -7.95 -8.92 4.06
N THR A 240 -7.58 -9.03 5.33
CA THR A 240 -6.71 -10.12 5.79
C THR A 240 -7.36 -10.85 6.95
N LYS A 241 -7.53 -12.16 6.84
CA LYS A 241 -7.67 -13.02 8.03
C LYS A 241 -6.28 -13.45 8.47
N HIS A 242 -6.02 -13.40 9.76
CA HIS A 242 -4.70 -13.72 10.31
C HIS A 242 -4.81 -14.82 11.35
N PHE A 243 -3.85 -15.73 11.33
CA PHE A 243 -3.66 -16.71 12.38
C PHE A 243 -2.17 -16.97 12.58
N LYS A 244 -1.80 -17.41 13.78
CA LYS A 244 -0.41 -17.70 14.16
C LYS A 244 -0.34 -19.04 14.88
N ILE A 245 0.74 -19.77 14.62
CA ILE A 245 1.06 -21.01 15.33
C ILE A 245 2.55 -20.98 15.72
N PRO A 246 2.94 -21.60 16.84
CA PRO A 246 4.36 -21.72 17.17
C PRO A 246 5.12 -22.53 16.12
N LEU A 247 6.34 -22.10 15.78
CA LEU A 247 7.18 -22.75 14.77
C LEU A 247 7.53 -24.20 15.11
N SER A 248 7.53 -24.55 16.40
CA SER A 248 7.73 -25.92 16.87
C SER A 248 6.71 -26.90 16.29
N TYR A 249 5.48 -26.46 16.02
CA TYR A 249 4.45 -27.31 15.39
C TYR A 249 4.63 -27.46 13.88
N VAL A 250 5.22 -26.46 13.21
CA VAL A 250 5.48 -26.50 11.76
C VAL A 250 6.71 -27.35 11.45
N SER A 251 7.73 -27.26 12.30
CA SER A 251 8.98 -28.01 12.14
C SER A 251 8.83 -29.51 12.44
N ASN A 252 7.78 -29.92 13.15
CA ASN A 252 7.57 -31.30 13.59
C ASN A 252 6.23 -31.85 13.08
N LYS A 253 6.31 -32.78 12.10
CA LYS A 253 5.45 -33.99 11.92
C LYS A 253 4.82 -34.30 10.54
N ASN A 254 4.89 -33.51 9.47
CA ASN A 254 4.36 -33.96 8.16
C ASN A 254 5.32 -33.71 6.98
N LYS A 255 6.12 -34.73 6.65
CA LYS A 255 7.05 -34.75 5.50
C LYS A 255 6.39 -34.55 4.14
N GLU A 256 5.06 -34.65 4.01
CA GLU A 256 4.37 -34.46 2.74
C GLU A 256 4.01 -32.99 2.43
N PHE A 257 4.00 -32.10 3.43
CA PHE A 257 3.59 -30.69 3.24
C PHE A 257 4.68 -29.67 3.61
N THR A 258 5.78 -30.08 4.26
CA THR A 258 6.81 -29.18 4.81
C THR A 258 8.24 -29.40 4.28
N SER A 259 8.48 -30.36 3.39
CA SER A 259 9.81 -31.00 3.26
C SER A 259 10.78 -30.46 2.21
N ASN A 260 10.55 -29.29 1.60
CA ASN A 260 11.59 -28.65 0.77
C ASN A 260 11.87 -27.21 1.22
N PHE A 261 10.82 -26.47 1.57
CA PHE A 261 10.97 -25.05 1.88
C PHE A 261 11.69 -24.81 3.20
N LEU A 262 11.42 -25.59 4.25
CA LEU A 262 12.03 -25.41 5.58
C LEU A 262 13.28 -26.28 5.79
N ASP A 263 13.61 -27.14 4.83
CA ASP A 263 14.67 -28.12 4.96
C ASP A 263 16.05 -27.47 5.12
N GLY A 264 16.80 -27.96 6.12
CA GLY A 264 18.13 -27.47 6.47
C GLY A 264 18.17 -26.10 7.15
N LEU A 265 17.03 -25.54 7.56
CA LEU A 265 16.99 -24.27 8.30
C LEU A 265 16.85 -24.49 9.81
N ASN A 266 17.68 -23.80 10.59
CA ASN A 266 17.44 -23.66 12.01
C ASN A 266 16.29 -22.65 12.22
N MET A 267 15.21 -23.03 12.91
CA MET A 267 14.02 -22.17 13.07
C MET A 267 14.00 -21.38 14.40
N THR A 268 14.96 -21.57 15.30
CA THR A 268 15.02 -20.82 16.57
C THR A 268 15.28 -19.33 16.34
N GLY A 269 14.47 -18.47 16.98
CA GLY A 269 14.55 -17.00 16.85
C GLY A 269 14.05 -16.47 15.49
N LYS A 270 13.56 -17.36 14.62
CA LYS A 270 13.10 -17.03 13.27
C LYS A 270 11.59 -16.84 13.24
N CYS A 271 11.09 -16.21 12.19
CA CYS A 271 9.67 -16.06 11.94
C CYS A 271 9.35 -16.56 10.53
N MET A 272 8.26 -17.32 10.39
CA MET A 272 7.75 -17.69 9.07
C MET A 272 6.53 -16.85 8.75
N LEU A 273 6.52 -16.25 7.56
CA LEU A 273 5.44 -15.45 7.04
C LEU A 273 4.85 -16.15 5.82
N SER A 274 3.54 -16.36 5.80
CA SER A 274 2.82 -16.88 4.63
C SER A 274 1.69 -15.93 4.25
N ILE A 275 1.69 -15.45 3.02
CA ILE A 275 0.68 -14.53 2.48
C ILE A 275 0.09 -15.16 1.23
N TYR A 276 -1.21 -15.43 1.23
CA TYR A 276 -1.84 -16.18 0.15
C TYR A 276 -3.32 -15.83 -0.03
N GLN A 277 -3.85 -16.11 -1.22
CA GLN A 277 -5.29 -16.12 -1.47
C GLN A 277 -5.81 -17.55 -1.30
N ALA A 278 -6.82 -17.74 -0.47
CA ALA A 278 -7.37 -19.08 -0.20
C ALA A 278 -8.29 -19.59 -1.31
N THR A 279 -8.87 -18.71 -2.10
CA THR A 279 -9.83 -19.05 -3.15
C THR A 279 -9.50 -18.33 -4.46
N THR A 280 -10.02 -18.84 -5.57
CA THR A 280 -9.84 -18.27 -6.91
C THR A 280 -10.88 -17.20 -7.25
N ASP A 281 -11.98 -17.16 -6.49
CA ASP A 281 -13.06 -16.21 -6.66
C ASP A 281 -12.79 -14.92 -5.87
N GLY A 282 -13.38 -13.83 -6.37
CA GLY A 282 -13.29 -12.52 -5.75
C GLY A 282 -14.53 -11.70 -6.06
N VAL A 283 -14.69 -10.60 -5.32
CA VAL A 283 -15.82 -9.69 -5.51
C VAL A 283 -15.40 -8.59 -6.48
N LEU A 284 -16.17 -8.41 -7.55
CA LEU A 284 -16.02 -7.30 -8.49
C LEU A 284 -17.21 -6.34 -8.34
N ASN A 285 -16.92 -5.16 -7.80
CA ASN A 285 -17.86 -4.05 -7.75
C ASN A 285 -17.73 -3.24 -9.04
N ARG A 286 -18.88 -2.89 -9.64
CA ARG A 286 -18.94 -2.04 -10.83
C ARG A 286 -19.52 -0.68 -10.43
N LEU A 287 -18.72 0.37 -10.59
CA LEU A 287 -19.19 1.75 -10.49
C LEU A 287 -19.75 2.16 -11.85
N ASP A 288 -21.04 2.47 -11.90
CA ASP A 288 -21.74 2.79 -13.14
C ASP A 288 -22.58 4.07 -13.00
N THR A 289 -23.03 4.59 -14.14
CA THR A 289 -23.96 5.72 -14.19
C THR A 289 -25.36 5.29 -13.75
N VAL A 290 -26.10 6.20 -13.10
CA VAL A 290 -27.47 5.92 -12.64
C VAL A 290 -28.42 5.68 -13.81
N PHE A 291 -28.27 6.45 -14.90
CA PHE A 291 -29.01 6.28 -16.14
C PHE A 291 -28.09 6.44 -17.34
N TYR A 292 -28.31 5.59 -18.34
CA TYR A 292 -27.75 5.73 -19.67
C TYR A 292 -28.58 6.73 -20.50
N TRP A 293 -27.97 7.34 -21.52
CA TRP A 293 -28.64 8.34 -22.35
C TRP A 293 -29.95 7.81 -22.99
N PHE A 294 -29.97 6.54 -23.40
CA PHE A 294 -31.16 5.93 -24.03
C PHE A 294 -32.27 5.65 -23.02
N GLU A 295 -31.95 5.42 -21.74
CA GLU A 295 -32.94 5.25 -20.66
C GLU A 295 -33.60 6.59 -20.33
N ILE A 296 -32.80 7.66 -20.29
CA ILE A 296 -33.29 9.02 -20.12
C ILE A 296 -34.25 9.37 -21.27
N VAL A 297 -33.83 9.14 -22.52
CA VAL A 297 -34.67 9.38 -23.70
C VAL A 297 -35.96 8.57 -23.64
N SER A 298 -35.88 7.28 -23.35
CA SER A 298 -37.06 6.42 -23.24
C SER A 298 -38.05 6.94 -22.20
N LYS A 299 -37.57 7.38 -21.03
CA LYS A 299 -38.42 7.90 -19.95
C LYS A 299 -39.16 9.17 -20.37
N TYR A 300 -38.47 10.09 -21.03
CA TYR A 300 -39.10 11.32 -21.53
C TYR A 300 -40.18 11.05 -22.58
N PHE A 301 -39.98 10.09 -23.49
CA PHE A 301 -40.98 9.75 -24.50
C PHE A 301 -42.22 9.06 -23.93
N THR A 302 -42.09 8.30 -22.84
CA THR A 302 -43.23 7.65 -22.17
C THR A 302 -44.07 8.60 -21.31
N GLU A 303 -43.52 9.72 -20.82
CA GLU A 303 -44.27 10.70 -20.02
C GLU A 303 -45.06 11.71 -20.89
N THR A 304 -44.81 11.74 -22.20
CA THR A 304 -45.49 12.63 -23.17
C THR A 304 -46.66 11.99 -23.92
N LEU A 305 -47.06 10.76 -23.56
CA LEU A 305 -48.23 10.03 -24.08
C LEU A 305 -49.24 9.79 -22.97
#